data_AF-A0A3B9WPR0-F1
#
_entry.id   AF-A0A3B9WPR0-F1
#
_cell.length_a   1.000
_cell.length_b   1.000
_cell.length_c   1.000
_cell.angle_alpha   90.00
_cell.angle_beta   90.00
_cell.angle_gamma   90.00
#
_symmetry.space_group_name_H-M   'P 1'
#
loop_
_entity.id
_entity.type
_entity.pdbx_description
1 polymer ?
#
loop_
_entity_poly.entity_id
_entity_poly.type
_entity_poly.pdbx_seq_one_letter_code
_entity_poly.pdbx_strand_id
1 'polypeptide(L)'
;KAGGTTTDGMFTLAHAECQAACTEAPTLQVNYRFRYKVTNGDFDTLIDDLKSGKLTDEIPSHGVVARIRQRIPADRGVGAIAPELVTENPAWMDGKAAL
;
A
#
# COMPACT_ATOMS: atom_id res chain seq x y z
N LYS A 1 4.52 -22.25 -0.55
CA LYS A 1 3.64 -22.23 -1.76
C LYS A 1 2.89 -20.90 -1.76
N ALA A 2 2.46 -20.41 -2.92
CA ALA A 2 1.55 -19.27 -2.97
C ALA A 2 0.29 -19.55 -2.13
N GLY A 3 -0.14 -18.56 -1.36
CA GLY A 3 -1.18 -18.65 -0.34
C GLY A 3 -0.76 -19.34 0.97
N GLY A 4 0.49 -19.80 1.09
CA GLY A 4 0.98 -20.52 2.27
C GLY A 4 1.78 -19.65 3.22
N THR A 5 1.79 -20.05 4.49
CA THR A 5 2.63 -19.49 5.54
C THR A 5 3.74 -20.48 5.92
N THR A 6 4.93 -19.99 6.22
CA THR A 6 6.03 -20.81 6.74
C THR A 6 5.68 -21.40 8.11
N THR A 7 6.29 -22.53 8.47
CA THR A 7 5.96 -23.24 9.73
C THR A 7 6.31 -22.45 10.99
N ASP A 8 7.28 -21.55 10.88
CA ASP A 8 7.65 -20.59 11.93
C ASP A 8 6.68 -19.41 12.05
N GLY A 9 5.69 -19.32 11.15
CA GLY A 9 4.70 -18.23 11.12
C GLY A 9 5.24 -16.88 10.63
N MET A 10 6.51 -16.80 10.21
CA MET A 10 7.15 -15.51 9.90
C MET A 10 6.74 -14.93 8.54
N PHE A 11 6.54 -15.79 7.53
CA PHE A 11 6.30 -15.35 6.16
C PHE A 11 5.04 -15.99 5.58
N THR A 12 4.15 -15.16 5.06
CA THR A 12 3.05 -15.59 4.19
C THR A 12 3.30 -15.05 2.78
N LEU A 13 3.29 -15.94 1.79
CA LEU A 13 3.43 -15.55 0.39
C LEU A 13 2.04 -15.51 -0.25
N ALA A 14 1.56 -14.34 -0.64
CA ALA A 14 0.31 -14.16 -1.36
C ALA A 14 0.56 -13.68 -2.79
N HIS A 15 -0.33 -14.06 -3.71
CA HIS A 15 -0.40 -13.38 -5.01
C HIS A 15 -1.05 -12.02 -4.82
N ALA A 16 -0.60 -11.05 -5.60
CA ALA A 16 -1.20 -9.73 -5.69
C ALA A 16 -1.52 -9.41 -7.15
N GLU A 17 -2.59 -8.66 -7.35
CA GLU A 17 -2.92 -8.07 -8.64
C GLU A 17 -1.92 -6.96 -9.00
N CYS A 18 -2.16 -6.28 -10.12
CA CYS A 18 -1.35 -5.15 -10.57
C CYS A 18 -1.07 -4.15 -9.43
N GLN A 19 0.22 -3.90 -9.18
CA GLN A 19 0.70 -2.99 -8.14
C GLN A 19 1.03 -1.57 -8.68
N ALA A 20 0.62 -1.27 -9.92
CA ALA A 20 0.84 0.01 -10.60
C ALA A 20 2.31 0.49 -10.67
N ALA A 21 3.27 -0.44 -10.63
CA ALA A 21 4.70 -0.17 -10.72
C ALA A 21 5.34 -0.82 -11.97
N CYS A 22 4.66 -0.70 -13.11
CA CYS A 22 5.00 -1.45 -14.33
C CYS A 22 6.42 -1.17 -14.86
N THR A 23 6.92 0.06 -14.72
CA THR A 23 8.30 0.43 -15.14
C THR A 23 9.38 -0.12 -14.21
N GLU A 24 8.98 -0.58 -13.03
CA GLU A 24 9.87 -1.06 -11.96
C GLU A 24 9.75 -2.58 -11.73
N ALA A 25 9.10 -3.28 -12.66
CA ALA A 25 8.97 -4.73 -12.59
C ALA A 25 10.34 -5.44 -12.69
N PRO A 26 10.54 -6.60 -12.03
CA PRO A 26 9.60 -7.30 -11.15
C PRO A 26 9.40 -6.56 -9.82
N THR A 27 8.15 -6.49 -9.36
CA THR A 27 7.81 -5.80 -8.10
C THR A 27 7.09 -6.74 -7.14
N LEU A 28 7.38 -6.57 -5.85
CA LEU A 28 6.67 -7.22 -4.76
C LEU A 28 6.49 -6.23 -3.61
N GLN A 29 5.64 -6.60 -2.65
CA GLN A 29 5.48 -5.85 -1.42
C GLN A 29 5.70 -6.73 -0.20
N VAL A 30 6.28 -6.15 0.83
CA VAL A 30 6.32 -6.72 2.18
C VAL A 30 5.67 -5.72 3.11
N ASN A 31 4.54 -6.09 3.73
CA ASN A 31 3.77 -5.20 4.62
C ASN A 31 3.54 -3.79 4.03
N TYR A 32 3.07 -3.72 2.78
CA TYR A 32 2.83 -2.46 2.05
C TYR A 32 4.06 -1.59 1.82
N ARG A 33 5.27 -2.18 1.84
CA ARG A 33 6.50 -1.54 1.37
C ARG A 33 6.95 -2.19 0.08
N PHE A 34 7.14 -1.37 -0.93
CA PHE A 34 7.53 -1.83 -2.25
C PHE A 34 8.99 -2.27 -2.29
N ARG A 35 9.22 -3.29 -3.11
CA ARG A 35 10.53 -3.67 -3.64
C ARG A 35 10.41 -3.70 -5.17
N TYR A 36 11.43 -3.19 -5.83
CA TYR A 36 11.45 -2.94 -7.27
C TYR A 36 12.65 -3.63 -7.91
N LYS A 37 12.49 -4.01 -9.18
CA LYS A 37 13.55 -4.65 -9.99
C LYS A 37 14.21 -5.83 -9.27
N VAL A 38 13.41 -6.58 -8.50
CA VAL A 38 13.91 -7.64 -7.60
C VAL A 38 14.39 -8.84 -8.40
N THR A 39 15.65 -9.23 -8.23
CA THR A 39 16.19 -10.50 -8.71
C THR A 39 15.97 -11.62 -7.68
N ASN A 40 16.20 -12.89 -8.05
CA ASN A 40 16.11 -13.99 -7.10
C ASN A 40 17.11 -13.84 -5.93
N GLY A 41 18.33 -13.38 -6.20
CA GLY A 41 19.34 -13.16 -5.15
C GLY A 41 18.96 -12.00 -4.22
N ASP A 42 18.34 -10.95 -4.76
CA ASP A 42 17.81 -9.85 -3.94
C ASP A 42 16.66 -10.34 -3.05
N PHE A 43 15.82 -11.26 -3.57
CA PHE A 43 14.75 -11.86 -2.79
C PHE A 43 15.28 -12.72 -1.63
N ASP A 44 16.28 -13.56 -1.86
CA ASP A 44 16.90 -14.36 -0.80
C ASP A 44 17.51 -13.45 0.28
N THR A 45 18.25 -12.42 -0.13
CA THR A 45 18.82 -11.41 0.78
C THR A 45 17.73 -10.68 1.57
N LEU A 46 16.62 -10.32 0.91
CA LEU A 46 15.48 -9.68 1.56
C LEU A 46 14.87 -10.56 2.66
N ILE A 47 14.74 -11.86 2.43
CA ILE A 47 14.22 -12.80 3.44
C ILE A 47 15.15 -12.88 4.65
N ASP A 48 16.46 -12.97 4.43
CA ASP A 48 17.45 -13.04 5.51
C ASP A 48 17.52 -11.73 6.32
N ASP A 49 17.47 -10.58 5.63
CA ASP A 49 17.43 -9.26 6.26
C ASP A 49 16.13 -9.04 7.06
N LEU A 50 15.00 -9.58 6.59
CA LEU A 50 13.73 -9.58 7.35
C LEU A 50 13.79 -10.49 8.57
N LYS A 51 14.34 -11.70 8.44
CA LYS A 51 14.49 -12.66 9.56
C LYS A 51 15.38 -12.12 10.67
N SER A 52 16.46 -11.43 10.30
CA SER A 52 17.40 -10.83 11.25
C SER A 52 16.91 -9.53 11.89
N GLY A 53 15.78 -8.97 11.43
CA GLY A 53 15.24 -7.70 11.93
C GLY A 53 15.97 -6.46 11.40
N LYS A 54 16.92 -6.60 10.48
CA LYS A 54 17.69 -5.48 9.91
C LYS A 54 16.80 -4.45 9.20
N LEU A 55 15.64 -4.87 8.71
CA LEU A 55 14.70 -4.01 7.99
C LEU A 55 13.53 -3.50 8.84
N THR A 56 13.50 -3.70 10.16
CA THR A 56 12.34 -3.31 11.00
C THR A 56 12.02 -1.81 10.96
N ASP A 57 13.03 -0.95 10.82
CA ASP A 57 12.81 0.49 10.71
C ASP A 57 12.17 0.88 9.37
N GLU A 58 12.43 0.12 8.31
CA GLU A 58 11.90 0.38 6.97
C GLU A 58 10.56 -0.32 6.74
N ILE A 59 10.49 -1.61 7.08
CA ILE A 59 9.36 -2.51 6.93
C ILE A 59 8.78 -2.79 8.32
N PRO A 60 7.70 -2.09 8.72
CA PRO A 60 7.09 -2.32 10.01
C PRO A 60 6.36 -3.67 10.05
N SER A 61 5.92 -4.04 11.25
CA SER A 61 5.05 -5.21 11.46
C SER A 61 3.80 -5.14 10.58
N HIS A 62 3.25 -6.31 10.25
CA HIS A 62 2.02 -6.41 9.48
C HIS A 62 0.88 -5.60 10.11
N GLY A 63 0.02 -4.99 9.28
CA GLY A 63 -1.06 -4.12 9.70
C GLY A 63 -0.71 -2.63 9.84
N VAL A 64 0.56 -2.24 9.73
CA VAL A 64 0.98 -0.83 9.77
C VAL A 64 0.91 -0.19 8.38
N VAL A 65 -0.25 0.37 8.05
CA VAL A 65 -0.50 0.99 6.73
C VAL A 65 0.20 2.35 6.56
N ALA A 66 0.02 3.27 7.52
CA ALA A 66 0.60 4.61 7.48
C ALA A 66 1.33 4.92 8.79
N ARG A 67 2.59 5.34 8.69
CA ARG A 67 3.36 5.88 9.83
C ARG A 67 3.34 7.41 9.86
N ILE A 68 3.03 8.03 8.73
CA ILE A 68 2.87 9.47 8.63
C ILE A 68 1.48 9.81 9.16
N ARG A 69 1.43 10.55 10.27
CA ARG A 69 0.18 11.12 10.74
C ARG A 69 -0.27 12.19 9.75
N GLN A 70 -1.32 11.90 8.98
CA GLN A 70 -1.93 12.91 8.14
C GLN A 70 -2.61 13.95 9.03
N ARG A 71 -2.21 15.22 8.84
CA ARG A 71 -2.92 16.38 9.38
C ARG A 71 -3.44 17.15 8.19
N ILE A 72 -4.75 17.31 8.12
CA ILE A 72 -5.40 18.18 7.15
C ILE A 72 -5.74 19.47 7.91
N PRO A 73 -5.06 20.59 7.63
CA PRO A 73 -5.45 21.89 8.17
C PRO A 73 -6.93 22.20 7.87
N ALA A 74 -7.61 22.92 8.77
CA ALA A 74 -9.04 23.18 8.64
C ALA A 74 -9.39 23.90 7.32
N ASP A 75 -8.49 24.76 6.84
CA ASP A 75 -8.59 25.49 5.57
C ASP A 75 -8.32 24.63 4.31
N ARG A 76 -7.84 23.39 4.50
CA ARG A 76 -7.56 22.44 3.40
C ARG A 76 -8.44 21.19 3.44
N GLY A 77 -9.42 21.15 4.34
CA GLY A 77 -10.43 20.12 4.34
C GLY A 77 -11.26 20.21 3.07
N VAL A 78 -11.43 19.09 2.36
CA VAL A 78 -12.31 19.01 1.17
C VAL A 78 -13.79 19.21 1.50
N GLY A 79 -14.15 19.40 2.77
CA GLY A 79 -15.52 19.68 3.18
C GLY A 79 -16.49 18.56 2.84
N ALA A 80 -16.05 17.29 2.91
CA ALA A 80 -16.93 16.16 2.66
C ALA A 80 -18.12 16.22 3.63
N ILE A 81 -19.29 16.53 3.09
CA ILE A 81 -20.56 16.50 3.81
C ILE A 81 -21.18 15.11 3.70
N ALA A 82 -22.10 14.80 4.61
CA ALA A 82 -22.83 13.54 4.56
C ALA A 82 -23.56 13.42 3.20
N PRO A 83 -23.58 12.24 2.55
CA PRO A 83 -24.17 12.07 1.22
C PRO A 83 -25.61 12.61 1.11
N GLU A 84 -26.41 12.48 2.15
CA GLU A 84 -27.78 12.99 2.23
C GLU A 84 -27.89 14.53 2.21
N LEU A 85 -26.79 15.24 2.44
CA LEU A 85 -26.71 16.71 2.38
C LEU A 85 -26.12 17.22 1.06
N VAL A 86 -25.66 16.33 0.18
CA VAL A 86 -25.15 16.70 -1.15
C VAL A 86 -26.34 16.95 -2.08
N THR A 87 -26.85 18.18 -2.08
CA THR A 87 -28.02 18.58 -2.89
C THR A 87 -27.68 19.18 -4.25
N GLU A 88 -26.39 19.39 -4.51
CA GLU A 88 -25.89 20.02 -5.73
C GLU A 88 -24.73 19.22 -6.33
N ASN A 89 -24.57 19.33 -7.64
CA ASN A 89 -23.45 18.70 -8.33
C ASN A 89 -22.14 19.38 -7.94
N PRO A 90 -21.02 18.63 -7.89
CA PRO A 90 -19.71 19.25 -7.72
C PRO A 90 -19.47 20.33 -8.77
N ALA A 91 -18.86 21.45 -8.36
CA ALA A 91 -18.66 22.61 -9.22
C ALA A 91 -17.90 22.29 -10.53
N TRP A 92 -17.05 21.25 -10.54
CA TRP A 92 -16.30 20.81 -11.72
C TRP A 92 -17.10 19.93 -12.71
N MET A 93 -18.38 19.63 -12.42
CA MET A 93 -19.24 18.88 -13.35
C MET A 93 -19.95 19.80 -14.36
N ASP A 94 -19.81 21.13 -14.27
CA ASP A 94 -20.33 22.12 -15.24
C ASP A 94 -21.79 21.86 -15.69
N GLY A 95 -22.64 21.34 -14.80
CA GLY A 95 -24.04 21.02 -15.11
C GLY A 95 -24.24 19.82 -16.05
N LYS A 96 -23.19 19.05 -16.37
CA LYS A 96 -23.33 17.78 -17.08
C LYS A 96 -23.94 16.74 -16.15
N ALA A 97 -24.95 16.02 -16.64
CA ALA A 97 -25.50 14.89 -15.90
C ALA A 97 -24.39 13.86 -15.64
N ALA A 98 -24.34 13.33 -14.42
CA ALA A 98 -23.66 12.07 -14.19
C ALA A 98 -24.32 11.04 -15.11
N LEU A 99 -23.54 10.47 -16.03
CA LEU A 99 -23.99 9.56 -17.09
C LEU A 99 -24.97 8.50 -16.60
#